data_AF-A0AA38CHH9-F1
#
_entry.id   AF-A0AA38CHH9-F1
#
_cell.length_a   1.000
_cell.length_b   1.000
_cell.length_c   1.000
_cell.angle_alpha   90.00
_cell.angle_beta   90.00
_cell.angle_gamma   90.00
#
_symmetry.space_group_name_H-M   'P 1'
#
loop_
_entity.id
_entity.type
_entity.pdbx_description
1 polymer ?
#
loop_
_entity_poly.entity_id
_entity_poly.type
_entity_poly.pdbx_seq_one_letter_code
_entity_poly.pdbx_strand_id
1 'polypeptide(L)'
;VNSPYGDSLHHSENVWLGQFGFTSKESGTYTACFWITNPQEGATSSVDLDWKVGLAAKDWETIARKDKIEGVELELTKLEGAVEAIHDNFLYLKDREAEMRE
;
A
#
# COMPACT_ATOMS: atom_id res chain seq x y z
N VAL A 1 11.30 -5.19 -1.43
CA VAL A 1 9.93 -5.71 -1.61
C VAL A 1 9.87 -6.42 -2.94
N ASN A 2 9.42 -7.67 -2.93
CA ASN A 2 9.36 -8.52 -4.10
C ASN A 2 7.90 -8.85 -4.46
N SER A 3 7.61 -8.94 -5.76
CA SER A 3 6.32 -9.37 -6.31
C SER A 3 6.11 -10.89 -6.14
N PRO A 4 4.88 -11.38 -6.33
CA PRO A 4 4.59 -12.82 -6.27
C PRO A 4 5.40 -13.68 -7.23
N TYR A 5 5.88 -13.10 -8.35
CA TYR A 5 6.67 -13.80 -9.36
C TYR A 5 8.18 -13.49 -9.29
N GLY A 6 8.61 -12.78 -8.24
CA GLY A 6 10.04 -12.56 -7.95
C GLY A 6 10.63 -11.24 -8.44
N ASP A 7 9.82 -10.33 -8.99
CA ASP A 7 10.31 -9.01 -9.39
C ASP A 7 10.61 -8.15 -8.17
N SER A 8 11.78 -7.51 -8.15
CA SER A 8 12.12 -6.53 -7.11
C SER A 8 11.40 -5.20 -7.39
N LEU A 9 10.39 -4.90 -6.59
CA LEU A 9 9.58 -3.67 -6.68
C LEU A 9 10.23 -2.50 -5.93
N HIS A 10 10.99 -2.80 -4.87
CA HIS A 10 11.67 -1.79 -4.07
C HIS A 10 12.89 -2.37 -3.36
N HIS A 11 14.02 -1.68 -3.41
CA HIS A 11 15.24 -2.03 -2.68
C HIS A 11 15.93 -0.76 -2.22
N SER A 12 16.32 -0.71 -0.94
CA SER A 12 17.04 0.41 -0.36
C SER A 12 18.03 -0.10 0.69
N GLU A 13 19.17 0.57 0.80
CA GLU A 13 20.25 0.23 1.73
C GLU A 13 20.60 1.45 2.60
N ASN A 14 21.12 1.21 3.80
CA ASN A 14 21.54 2.25 4.75
C ASN A 14 20.42 3.26 5.09
N VAL A 15 19.19 2.78 5.26
CA VAL A 15 18.01 3.60 5.58
C VAL A 15 17.72 3.54 7.08
N TRP A 16 17.60 4.70 7.72
CA TRP A 16 17.21 4.81 9.13
C TRP A 16 15.70 5.10 9.31
N LEU A 17 15.13 5.88 8.39
CA LEU A 17 13.69 6.17 8.30
C LEU A 17 13.32 6.30 6.83
N GLY A 18 12.16 5.79 6.44
CA GLY A 18 11.66 5.94 5.08
C GLY A 18 10.20 5.55 4.92
N GLN A 19 9.59 6.05 3.85
CA GLN A 19 8.27 5.67 3.39
C GLN A 19 8.37 5.32 1.91
N PHE A 20 7.75 4.22 1.52
CA PHE A 20 7.66 3.81 0.12
C PHE A 20 6.26 3.28 -0.17
N GLY A 21 5.84 3.38 -1.43
CA GLY A 21 4.57 2.88 -1.92
C GLY A 21 4.74 2.33 -3.32
N PHE A 22 3.94 1.33 -3.66
CA PHE A 22 3.90 0.76 -5.00
C PHE A 22 2.47 0.27 -5.28
N THR A 23 2.13 0.16 -6.56
CA THR A 23 0.86 -0.44 -6.98
C THR A 23 1.10 -1.90 -7.34
N SER A 24 0.39 -2.80 -6.67
CA SER A 24 0.34 -4.22 -7.04
C SER A 24 -0.24 -4.36 -8.44
N LYS A 25 0.51 -4.95 -9.37
CA LYS A 25 0.04 -5.23 -10.73
C LYS A 25 -0.58 -6.61 -10.86
N GLU A 26 -0.24 -7.49 -9.94
CA GLU A 26 -0.56 -8.92 -9.99
C GLU A 26 -1.15 -9.36 -8.66
N SER A 27 -2.05 -10.33 -8.72
CA SER A 27 -2.57 -11.00 -7.53
C SER A 27 -1.53 -11.98 -6.99
N GLY A 28 -1.34 -11.99 -5.66
CA GLY A 28 -0.48 -12.94 -4.98
C GLY A 28 0.20 -12.35 -3.75
N THR A 29 1.19 -13.06 -3.24
CA THR A 29 1.95 -12.67 -2.04
C THR A 29 3.10 -11.73 -2.39
N TYR A 30 3.11 -10.55 -1.78
CA TYR A 30 4.23 -9.61 -1.83
C TYR A 30 5.05 -9.74 -0.54
N THR A 31 6.36 -9.69 -0.64
CA THR A 31 7.25 -9.86 0.53
C THR A 31 8.13 -8.64 0.74
N ALA A 32 8.10 -8.07 1.95
CA ALA A 32 9.02 -7.04 2.40
C ALA A 32 10.03 -7.64 3.39
N CYS A 33 11.31 -7.40 3.16
CA CYS A 33 12.40 -7.93 3.97
C CYS A 33 13.20 -6.76 4.57
N PHE A 34 13.58 -6.90 5.84
CA PHE A 34 14.45 -5.98 6.56
C PHE A 34 15.62 -6.78 7.13
N TRP A 35 16.84 -6.30 6.93
CA TRP A 35 18.04 -6.97 7.43
C TRP A 35 19.11 -5.95 7.82
N ILE A 36 20.04 -6.39 8.67
CA ILE A 36 21.18 -5.60 9.11
C ILE A 36 22.45 -6.27 8.61
N THR A 37 23.21 -5.54 7.82
CA THR A 37 24.50 -5.98 7.32
C THR A 37 25.54 -5.74 8.42
N ASN A 38 26.01 -6.82 9.07
CA ASN A 38 26.97 -6.80 10.17
C ASN A 38 26.43 -6.32 11.54
N PRO A 39 25.50 -7.05 12.17
CA PRO A 39 25.07 -6.75 13.53
C PRO A 39 26.25 -6.89 14.51
N GLN A 40 26.48 -5.89 15.37
CA GLN A 40 27.42 -6.06 16.49
C GLN A 40 26.86 -7.09 17.48
N GLU A 41 27.72 -7.93 18.06
CA GLU A 41 27.29 -8.88 19.10
C GLU A 41 26.61 -8.13 20.25
N GLY A 42 25.38 -8.54 20.57
CA GLY A 42 24.56 -7.91 21.61
C GLY A 42 23.78 -6.65 21.18
N ALA A 43 23.87 -6.22 19.92
CA ALA A 43 23.07 -5.11 19.43
C ALA A 43 21.64 -5.56 19.11
N THR A 44 20.66 -5.04 19.85
CA THR A 44 19.25 -5.17 19.54
C THR A 44 18.84 -4.05 18.59
N SER A 45 18.18 -4.39 17.50
CA SER A 45 17.60 -3.42 16.57
C SER A 45 16.10 -3.57 16.53
N SER A 46 15.39 -2.45 16.53
CA SER A 46 13.93 -2.39 16.44
C SER A 46 13.55 -1.74 15.13
N VAL A 47 12.55 -2.30 14.46
CA VAL A 47 11.93 -1.71 13.27
C VAL A 47 10.49 -1.40 13.64
N ASP A 48 10.14 -0.12 13.55
CA ASP A 48 8.75 0.33 13.60
C ASP A 48 8.18 0.33 12.18
N LEU A 49 7.01 -0.28 11.99
CA LEU A 49 6.41 -0.48 10.68
C LEU A 49 4.93 -0.07 10.70
N ASP A 50 4.61 1.01 9.98
CA ASP A 50 3.25 1.35 9.59
C ASP A 50 2.97 0.79 8.19
N TRP A 51 2.11 -0.23 8.11
CA TRP A 51 1.77 -0.89 6.85
C TRP A 51 0.35 -0.55 6.40
N LYS A 52 0.23 0.03 5.21
CA LYS A 52 -1.05 0.43 4.60
C LYS A 52 -1.24 -0.26 3.25
N VAL A 53 -2.49 -0.61 2.95
CA VAL A 53 -2.90 -1.21 1.67
C VAL A 53 -4.18 -0.56 1.17
N GLY A 54 -4.44 -0.70 -0.14
CA GLY A 54 -5.64 -0.17 -0.77
C GLY A 54 -5.79 1.34 -0.57
N LEU A 55 -7.01 1.78 -0.27
CA LEU A 55 -7.33 3.21 -0.11
C LEU A 55 -6.51 3.90 0.98
N ALA A 56 -6.17 3.19 2.07
CA ALA A 56 -5.38 3.76 3.16
C ALA A 56 -3.95 4.10 2.74
N ALA A 57 -3.43 3.45 1.69
CA ALA A 57 -2.11 3.73 1.13
C ALA A 57 -2.11 4.89 0.12
N LYS A 58 -3.28 5.45 -0.22
CA LYS A 58 -3.41 6.57 -1.17
C LYS A 58 -2.83 7.85 -0.55
N ASP A 59 -1.99 8.55 -1.30
CA ASP A 59 -1.38 9.81 -0.86
C ASP A 59 -2.35 10.98 -1.04
N TRP A 60 -3.27 11.09 -0.09
CA TRP A 60 -4.26 12.17 -0.03
C TRP A 60 -3.64 13.55 0.11
N GLU A 61 -2.47 13.66 0.74
CA GLU A 61 -1.78 14.93 0.93
C GLU A 61 -1.25 15.46 -0.41
N THR A 62 -0.66 14.59 -1.22
CA THR A 62 -0.23 14.95 -2.57
C THR A 62 -1.40 15.32 -3.47
N ILE A 63 -2.52 14.60 -3.39
CA ILE A 63 -3.75 14.93 -4.14
C ILE A 63 -4.29 16.30 -3.70
N ALA A 64 -4.42 16.52 -2.38
CA ALA A 64 -4.90 17.77 -1.81
C ALA A 64 -4.05 18.96 -2.28
N ARG A 65 -2.72 18.82 -2.23
CA ARG A 65 -1.79 19.87 -2.67
C ARG A 65 -1.88 20.14 -4.17
N LYS A 66 -2.01 19.09 -4.99
CA LYS A 66 -2.09 19.21 -6.45
C LYS A 66 -3.38 19.92 -6.89
N ASP A 67 -4.50 19.50 -6.32
CA ASP A 67 -5.82 19.96 -6.72
C ASP A 67 -6.31 21.15 -5.88
N LYS A 68 -5.48 21.61 -4.92
CA LYS A 68 -5.73 22.72 -3.99
C LYS A 68 -6.99 22.52 -3.15
N ILE A 69 -7.20 21.29 -2.70
CA ILE A 69 -8.33 20.87 -1.89
C ILE A 69 -7.97 21.02 -0.42
N GLU A 70 -8.85 21.62 0.39
CA GLU A 70 -8.56 21.89 1.80
C GLU A 70 -9.78 21.63 2.71
N GLY A 71 -9.52 21.42 4.01
CA GLY A 71 -10.54 21.33 5.04
C GLY A 71 -11.59 20.25 4.77
N VAL A 72 -12.86 20.64 4.78
CA VAL A 72 -14.01 19.72 4.61
C VAL A 72 -14.03 19.07 3.22
N GLU A 73 -13.56 19.78 2.20
CA GLU A 73 -13.53 19.24 0.83
C GLU A 73 -12.62 18.02 0.75
N LEU A 74 -11.45 18.05 1.42
CA LEU A 74 -10.54 16.90 1.48
C LEU A 74 -11.19 15.69 2.16
N GLU A 75 -11.92 15.92 3.25
CA GLU A 75 -12.62 14.84 3.95
C GLU A 75 -13.73 14.24 3.10
N LEU A 76 -14.44 15.05 2.29
CA LEU A 76 -15.41 14.56 1.32
C LEU A 76 -14.74 13.74 0.20
N THR A 77 -13.60 14.18 -0.34
CA THR A 77 -12.86 13.42 -1.36
C THR A 77 -12.37 12.08 -0.82
N LYS A 78 -11.94 12.02 0.44
CA LYS A 78 -11.57 10.76 1.11
C LYS A 78 -12.76 9.82 1.22
N LEU A 79 -13.93 10.34 1.61
CA LEU A 79 -15.17 9.57 1.70
C LEU A 79 -15.63 9.07 0.34
N GLU A 80 -15.56 9.90 -0.69
CA GLU A 80 -15.86 9.52 -2.08
C GLU A 80 -14.98 8.36 -2.53
N GLY A 81 -13.66 8.45 -2.34
CA GLY A 81 -12.76 7.35 -2.66
C GLY A 81 -13.02 6.06 -1.85
N ALA A 82 -13.57 6.18 -0.63
CA ALA A 82 -14.00 5.02 0.14
C ALA A 82 -15.24 4.35 -0.45
N VAL A 83 -16.22 5.16 -0.87
CA VAL A 83 -17.42 4.66 -1.55
C VAL A 83 -17.07 3.99 -2.87
N GLU A 84 -16.18 4.59 -3.67
CA GLU A 84 -15.68 4.00 -4.92
C GLU A 84 -15.01 2.64 -4.68
N ALA A 85 -14.08 2.56 -3.72
CA ALA A 85 -13.40 1.30 -3.41
C ALA A 85 -14.36 0.20 -2.95
N ILE A 86 -15.40 0.55 -2.18
CA ILE A 86 -16.45 -0.39 -1.77
C ILE A 86 -17.26 -0.83 -3.00
N HIS A 87 -17.64 0.11 -3.87
CA HIS A 87 -18.42 -0.18 -5.06
C HIS A 87 -17.69 -1.13 -6.01
N ASP A 88 -16.40 -0.87 -6.27
CA ASP A 88 -15.56 -1.73 -7.11
C ASP A 88 -15.43 -3.13 -6.54
N ASN A 89 -15.27 -3.26 -5.22
CA ASN A 89 -15.23 -4.56 -4.57
C ASN A 89 -16.58 -5.31 -4.66
N PHE A 90 -17.70 -4.60 -4.59
CA PHE A 90 -19.02 -5.21 -4.82
C PHE A 90 -19.15 -5.75 -6.25
N LEU A 91 -18.69 -5.01 -7.25
CA LEU A 91 -18.68 -5.46 -8.64
C LEU A 91 -17.80 -6.70 -8.80
N TYR A 92 -16.58 -6.68 -8.26
CA TYR A 92 -15.69 -7.83 -8.25
C TYR A 92 -16.32 -9.08 -7.62
N LEU A 93 -16.98 -8.94 -6.46
CA LEU A 93 -17.65 -10.07 -5.81
C LEU A 93 -18.82 -10.60 -6.63
N LYS A 94 -19.60 -9.72 -7.25
CA LYS A 94 -20.73 -10.10 -8.12
C LYS A 94 -20.24 -10.88 -9.34
N ASP A 95 -19.17 -10.44 -9.98
CA ASP A 95 -18.64 -11.09 -11.18
C ASP A 95 -18.07 -12.47 -10.83
N ARG A 96 -17.34 -12.59 -9.71
CA ARG A 96 -16.87 -13.89 -9.21
C ARG A 96 -18.00 -14.86 -8.84
N GLU A 97 -19.10 -14.34 -8.32
CA GLU A 97 -20.26 -15.15 -7.98
C GLU A 97 -20.92 -15.73 -9.24
N ALA A 98 -21.03 -14.93 -10.30
CA ALA A 98 -21.52 -15.38 -11.60
C ALA A 98 -20.61 -16.45 -12.21
N GLU A 99 -19.29 -16.26 -12.19
CA GLU A 99 -18.31 -17.25 -12.68
C GLU A 99 -18.38 -18.60 -11.93
N MET A 100 -18.75 -18.61 -10.65
CA MET A 100 -18.92 -19.86 -9.90
C MET A 100 -20.23 -20.60 -10.19
N ARG A 101 -21.21 -19.92 -10.82
CA ARG A 101 -22.50 -20.52 -11.20
C ARG A 101 -22.48 -21.13 -12.61
N GLU A 102 -21.50 -20.77 -13.43
CA GLU A 102 -21.24 -21.36 -14.75
C GLU A 102 -20.36 -22.62 -14.64
#